data_AF-A0A3A4V4Z1-F1
#
_entry.id   AF-A0A3A4V4Z1-F1
#
_cell.length_a   1.000
_cell.length_b   1.000
_cell.length_c   1.000
_cell.angle_alpha   90.00
_cell.angle_beta   90.00
_cell.angle_gamma   90.00
#
_symmetry.space_group_name_H-M   'P 1'
#
loop_
_entity.id
_entity.type
_entity.pdbx_description
1 polymer ?
#
loop_
_entity_poly.entity_id
_entity_poly.type
_entity_poly.pdbx_seq_one_letter_code
_entity_poly.pdbx_strand_id
1 'polypeptide(L)'
;MSKNNMRKNVGFTLIELLVSLAIIGMISSIAVLSISNVKMKQRDAQRMSHMKEIAKALNLYQNQAGTYPSYEGLVTGSDDMSQALESQNTIAAVPTDPLYTSPTSAYAYKYESDGTDFLITFCLETDSIIGYNPGCENTIKP
;
A
#
# COMPACT_ATOMS: atom_id res chain seq x y z
N MET A 1 -15.87 47.87 -50.51
CA MET A 1 -15.95 46.44 -50.89
C MET A 1 -15.49 45.59 -49.71
N SER A 2 -16.43 44.96 -48.99
CA SER A 2 -16.10 44.06 -47.87
C SER A 2 -16.03 42.63 -48.39
N LYS A 3 -14.86 41.98 -48.31
CA LYS A 3 -14.68 40.56 -48.64
C LYS A 3 -15.16 39.73 -47.44
N ASN A 4 -16.33 39.08 -47.59
CA ASN A 4 -16.80 38.09 -46.61
C ASN A 4 -15.94 36.81 -46.73
N ASN A 5 -15.14 36.54 -45.70
CA ASN A 5 -14.42 35.28 -45.55
C ASN A 5 -15.38 34.20 -45.03
N MET A 6 -15.98 33.41 -45.93
CA MET A 6 -16.70 32.19 -45.56
C MET A 6 -15.72 31.18 -44.95
N ARG A 7 -15.76 31.02 -43.62
CA ARG A 7 -15.05 29.94 -42.94
C ARG A 7 -15.74 28.62 -43.30
N LYS A 8 -15.00 27.70 -43.94
CA LYS A 8 -15.48 26.34 -44.19
C LYS A 8 -15.49 25.58 -42.86
N ASN A 9 -16.67 25.21 -42.38
CA ASN A 9 -16.81 24.27 -41.28
C ASN A 9 -16.45 22.87 -41.80
N VAL A 10 -15.23 22.42 -41.50
CA VAL A 10 -14.80 21.03 -41.69
C VAL A 10 -15.17 20.24 -40.44
N GLY A 11 -16.11 19.31 -40.58
CA GLY A 11 -16.50 18.35 -39.54
C GLY A 11 -15.82 16.99 -39.78
N PHE A 12 -15.75 16.18 -38.73
CA PHE A 12 -15.25 14.81 -38.81
C PHE A 12 -16.15 13.94 -39.70
N THR A 13 -15.55 13.03 -40.45
CA THR A 13 -16.23 12.00 -41.24
C THR A 13 -16.67 10.83 -40.35
N LEU A 14 -17.69 10.09 -40.80
CA LEU A 14 -18.15 8.88 -40.12
C LEU A 14 -17.04 7.83 -40.00
N ILE A 15 -16.20 7.69 -41.04
CA ILE A 15 -15.07 6.76 -41.03
C ILE A 15 -14.03 7.16 -39.97
N GLU A 16 -13.72 8.44 -39.83
CA GLU A 16 -12.78 8.91 -38.80
C GLU A 16 -13.28 8.62 -37.39
N LEU A 17 -14.59 8.80 -37.14
CA LEU A 17 -15.19 8.46 -35.85
C LEU A 17 -15.14 6.94 -35.58
N LEU A 18 -15.43 6.13 -36.59
CA LEU A 18 -15.41 4.66 -36.47
C LEU A 18 -13.99 4.12 -36.22
N VAL A 19 -12.99 4.63 -36.95
CA VAL A 19 -11.58 4.26 -36.75
C VAL A 19 -11.10 4.70 -35.37
N SER A 20 -11.49 5.89 -34.91
CA SER A 20 -11.09 6.39 -33.58
C SER A 20 -11.64 5.52 -32.45
N LEU A 21 -12.91 5.12 -32.51
CA LEU A 21 -13.51 4.24 -31.52
C LEU A 21 -12.86 2.85 -31.51
N ALA A 22 -12.49 2.32 -32.68
CA ALA A 22 -11.75 1.07 -32.78
C ALA A 22 -10.37 1.15 -32.11
N ILE A 23 -9.62 2.25 -32.33
CA ILE A 23 -8.30 2.47 -31.71
C ILE A 23 -8.42 2.64 -30.18
N ILE A 24 -9.36 3.47 -29.71
CA ILE A 24 -9.61 3.68 -28.27
C ILE A 24 -10.02 2.36 -27.61
N GLY A 25 -10.89 1.56 -28.25
CA GLY A 25 -11.29 0.25 -27.77
C GLY A 25 -10.09 -0.69 -27.60
N MET A 26 -9.18 -0.72 -28.57
CA MET A 26 -7.96 -1.54 -28.49
C MET A 26 -7.04 -1.08 -27.35
N ILE A 27 -6.73 0.21 -27.25
CA ILE A 27 -5.81 0.76 -26.23
C ILE A 27 -6.40 0.63 -24.82
N SER A 28 -7.72 0.79 -24.65
CA SER A 28 -8.36 0.72 -23.34
C SER A 28 -8.23 -0.66 -22.68
N SER A 29 -8.26 -1.75 -23.47
CA SER A 29 -8.09 -3.12 -22.95
C SER A 29 -6.72 -3.35 -22.29
N ILE A 30 -5.65 -2.82 -22.87
CA ILE A 30 -4.27 -2.95 -22.36
C ILE A 30 -4.05 -2.05 -21.14
N ALA A 31 -4.65 -0.85 -21.14
CA ALA A 31 -4.49 0.13 -20.08
C ALA A 31 -4.99 -0.39 -18.71
N VAL A 32 -6.10 -1.14 -18.69
CA VAL A 32 -6.70 -1.66 -17.44
C VAL A 32 -5.77 -2.63 -16.71
N LEU A 33 -5.10 -3.54 -17.43
CA LEU A 33 -4.20 -4.52 -16.82
C LEU A 33 -2.95 -3.86 -16.18
N SER A 34 -2.44 -2.80 -16.80
CA SER A 34 -1.28 -2.05 -16.30
C SER A 34 -1.56 -1.36 -14.95
N ILE A 35 -2.76 -0.81 -14.77
CA ILE A 35 -3.14 -0.07 -13.56
C ILE A 35 -3.18 -0.99 -12.32
N SER A 36 -3.62 -2.24 -12.46
CA SER A 36 -3.67 -3.20 -11.35
C SER A 36 -2.28 -3.49 -10.79
N ASN A 37 -1.29 -3.73 -11.65
CA ASN A 37 0.10 -3.97 -11.24
C ASN A 37 0.73 -2.74 -10.56
N VAL A 38 0.47 -1.54 -11.08
CA VAL A 38 0.97 -0.30 -10.46
C VAL A 38 0.41 -0.12 -9.04
N LYS A 39 -0.90 -0.38 -8.85
CA LYS A 39 -1.53 -0.29 -7.52
C LYS A 39 -0.97 -1.31 -6.53
N MET A 40 -0.69 -2.54 -6.97
CA MET A 40 -0.04 -3.55 -6.11
C MET A 40 1.34 -3.07 -5.64
N LYS A 41 2.19 -2.58 -6.55
CA LYS A 41 3.52 -2.05 -6.21
C LYS A 41 3.46 -0.83 -5.29
N GLN A 42 2.47 0.05 -5.47
CA GLN A 42 2.26 1.19 -4.57
C GLN A 42 1.91 0.75 -3.15
N ARG A 43 1.05 -0.27 -3.00
CA ARG A 43 0.71 -0.83 -1.69
C ARG A 43 1.89 -1.52 -1.04
N ASP A 44 2.67 -2.29 -1.80
CA ASP A 44 3.89 -2.93 -1.28
C ASP A 44 4.90 -1.89 -0.77
N ALA A 45 5.08 -0.78 -1.50
CA ALA A 45 5.90 0.34 -1.03
C ALA A 45 5.35 0.98 0.25
N GLN A 46 4.03 1.15 0.35
CA GLN A 46 3.37 1.66 1.54
C GLN A 46 3.53 0.71 2.73
N ARG A 47 3.33 -0.59 2.55
CA ARG A 47 3.54 -1.62 3.58
C ARG A 47 4.97 -1.59 4.10
N MET A 48 5.95 -1.50 3.21
CA MET A 48 7.36 -1.38 3.59
C MET A 48 7.64 -0.09 4.39
N SER A 49 6.95 1.01 4.09
CA SER A 49 7.02 2.23 4.91
C SER A 49 6.41 2.02 6.29
N HIS A 50 5.23 1.40 6.38
CA HIS A 50 4.56 1.08 7.65
C HIS A 50 5.48 0.21 8.53
N MET A 51 6.07 -0.83 7.94
CA MET A 51 6.98 -1.73 8.65
C MET A 51 8.18 -1.02 9.27
N LYS A 52 8.79 -0.09 8.54
CA LYS A 52 9.91 0.72 9.06
C LYS A 52 9.47 1.66 10.18
N GLU A 53 8.28 2.22 10.06
CA GLU A 53 7.71 3.11 11.07
C GLU A 53 7.42 2.37 12.38
N ILE A 54 6.77 1.20 12.28
CA ILE A 54 6.47 0.34 13.43
C ILE A 54 7.76 -0.17 14.08
N ALA A 55 8.73 -0.67 13.30
CA ALA A 55 10.02 -1.14 13.84
C ALA A 55 10.77 -0.02 14.58
N LYS A 56 10.76 1.21 14.02
CA LYS A 56 11.33 2.37 14.70
C LYS A 56 10.60 2.68 16.01
N ALA A 57 9.27 2.66 16.01
CA ALA A 57 8.47 2.92 17.20
C ALA A 57 8.73 1.87 18.30
N LEU A 58 8.82 0.59 17.93
CA LEU A 58 9.19 -0.50 18.85
C LEU A 58 10.57 -0.27 19.48
N ASN A 59 11.57 0.11 18.68
CA ASN A 59 12.89 0.44 19.21
C ASN A 59 12.86 1.66 20.14
N LEU A 60 12.05 2.68 19.84
CA LEU A 60 11.85 3.81 20.74
C LEU A 60 11.13 3.41 22.04
N TYR A 61 10.17 2.51 21.95
CA TYR A 61 9.46 1.95 23.10
C TYR A 61 10.42 1.16 24.00
N GLN A 62 11.23 0.27 23.43
CA GLN A 62 12.24 -0.48 24.18
C GLN A 62 13.22 0.45 24.90
N ASN A 63 13.68 1.53 24.25
CA ASN A 63 14.55 2.52 24.87
C ASN A 63 13.91 3.24 26.07
N GLN A 64 12.58 3.34 26.13
CA GLN A 64 11.84 4.03 27.20
C GLN A 64 11.36 3.07 28.30
N ALA A 65 10.80 1.93 27.90
CA ALA A 65 10.19 0.93 28.77
C ALA A 65 11.17 -0.17 29.24
N GLY A 66 12.32 -0.31 28.57
CA GLY A 66 13.30 -1.37 28.82
C GLY A 66 12.93 -2.75 28.25
N THR A 67 11.77 -2.86 27.59
CA THR A 67 11.21 -4.09 26.99
C THR A 67 10.39 -3.71 25.77
N TYR A 68 10.23 -4.63 24.82
CA TYR A 68 9.18 -4.51 23.81
C TYR A 68 7.80 -4.83 24.40
N PRO A 69 6.69 -4.35 23.82
CA PRO A 69 5.35 -4.73 24.26
C PRO A 69 5.14 -6.24 24.08
N SER A 70 4.84 -6.97 25.16
CA SER A 70 4.52 -8.40 25.08
C SER A 70 3.11 -8.59 24.53
N TYR A 71 3.01 -8.97 23.26
CA TYR A 71 1.77 -9.21 22.56
C TYR A 71 2.02 -10.20 21.43
N GLU A 72 1.05 -11.07 21.17
CA GLU A 72 1.04 -11.96 20.02
C GLU A 72 -0.33 -11.86 19.35
N GLY A 73 -0.34 -11.45 18.10
CA GLY A 73 -1.60 -11.31 17.36
C GLY A 73 -1.52 -10.40 16.16
N LEU A 74 -2.69 -9.89 15.77
CA LEU A 74 -2.84 -9.00 14.64
C LEU A 74 -2.59 -7.55 15.07
N VAL A 75 -1.92 -6.78 14.23
CA VAL A 75 -1.77 -5.35 14.43
C VAL A 75 -3.00 -4.65 13.85
N THR A 76 -3.86 -4.13 14.72
CA THR A 76 -5.15 -3.52 14.35
C THR A 76 -5.19 -2.01 14.58
N GLY A 77 -4.16 -1.43 15.20
CA GLY A 77 -4.17 -0.05 15.67
C GLY A 77 -4.95 0.15 16.98
N SER A 78 -5.48 -0.94 17.53
CA SER A 78 -6.24 -0.96 18.78
C SER A 78 -5.92 -2.20 19.64
N ASP A 79 -5.00 -3.04 19.18
CA ASP A 79 -4.42 -4.14 19.93
C ASP A 79 -3.48 -3.64 21.05
N ASP A 80 -3.09 -4.54 21.95
CA ASP A 80 -2.28 -4.20 23.11
C ASP A 80 -0.91 -3.62 22.74
N MET A 81 -0.29 -4.09 21.65
CA MET A 81 0.97 -3.53 21.16
C MET A 81 0.74 -2.10 20.62
N SER A 82 -0.28 -1.89 19.79
CA SER A 82 -0.58 -0.57 19.25
C SER A 82 -0.89 0.45 20.35
N GLN A 83 -1.73 0.09 21.32
CA GLN A 83 -2.04 0.95 22.46
C GLN A 83 -0.81 1.22 23.33
N ALA A 84 0.07 0.24 23.52
CA ALA A 84 1.33 0.44 24.24
C ALA A 84 2.23 1.47 23.53
N LEU A 85 2.40 1.36 22.21
CA LEU A 85 3.21 2.31 21.44
C LEU A 85 2.65 3.73 21.46
N GLU A 86 1.34 3.87 21.31
CA GLU A 86 0.64 5.16 21.30
C GLU A 86 0.62 5.81 22.68
N SER A 87 0.39 5.03 23.75
CA SER A 87 0.39 5.55 25.13
C SER A 87 1.75 6.09 25.58
N GLN A 88 2.85 5.55 25.03
CA GLN A 88 4.21 6.07 25.22
C GLN A 88 4.62 7.11 24.17
N ASN A 89 3.70 7.51 23.30
CA ASN A 89 3.92 8.52 22.27
C ASN A 89 5.14 8.21 21.37
N THR A 90 5.40 6.91 21.14
CA THR A 90 6.47 6.43 20.25
C THR A 90 6.06 6.46 18.78
N ILE A 91 4.75 6.45 18.54
CA ILE A 91 4.08 6.63 17.26
C ILE A 91 2.73 7.31 17.52
N ALA A 92 2.25 8.11 16.56
CA ALA A 92 0.98 8.83 16.72
C ALA A 92 -0.25 7.93 16.51
N ALA A 93 -0.15 6.99 15.56
CA ALA A 93 -1.14 5.96 15.30
C ALA A 93 -0.45 4.80 14.59
N VAL A 94 -0.71 3.57 15.01
CA VAL A 94 -0.11 2.41 14.34
C VAL A 94 -0.78 2.20 12.97
N PRO A 95 -0.01 2.20 11.87
CA PRO A 95 -0.60 2.03 10.54
C PRO A 95 -1.02 0.59 10.29
N THR A 96 -2.17 0.42 9.63
CA THR A 96 -2.73 -0.89 9.25
C THR A 96 -2.48 -1.18 7.76
N ASP A 97 -2.74 -2.42 7.32
CA ASP A 97 -2.59 -2.80 5.91
C ASP A 97 -3.54 -1.96 5.00
N PRO A 98 -3.06 -1.40 3.87
CA PRO A 98 -3.84 -0.49 3.03
C PRO A 98 -5.02 -1.14 2.29
N LEU A 99 -5.05 -2.47 2.14
CA LEU A 99 -6.15 -3.17 1.50
C LEU A 99 -7.14 -3.75 2.51
N TYR A 100 -6.68 -4.13 3.70
CA TYR A 100 -7.49 -4.89 4.64
C TYR A 100 -7.34 -4.38 6.07
N THR A 101 -8.27 -3.49 6.44
CA THR A 101 -8.41 -2.92 7.78
C THR A 101 -9.19 -3.82 8.76
N SER A 102 -9.49 -5.07 8.37
CA SER A 102 -10.28 -6.01 9.18
C SER A 102 -9.44 -7.21 9.66
N PRO A 103 -9.60 -7.67 10.93
CA PRO A 103 -8.68 -8.59 11.59
C PRO A 103 -8.87 -10.07 11.22
N THR A 104 -9.30 -10.37 10.00
CA THR A 104 -9.54 -11.75 9.53
C THR A 104 -8.89 -12.05 8.19
N SER A 105 -8.10 -11.12 7.66
CA SER A 105 -7.53 -11.25 6.32
C SER A 105 -6.13 -11.84 6.35
N ALA A 106 -5.82 -12.61 5.30
CA ALA A 106 -4.49 -13.17 5.07
C ALA A 106 -3.39 -12.09 5.01
N TYR A 107 -3.74 -10.83 4.75
CA TYR A 107 -2.82 -9.70 4.54
C TYR A 107 -2.61 -8.80 5.76
N ALA A 108 -3.23 -9.11 6.90
CA ALA A 108 -3.04 -8.34 8.12
C ALA A 108 -1.59 -8.49 8.65
N TYR A 109 -1.03 -7.40 9.16
CA TYR A 109 0.23 -7.45 9.88
C TYR A 109 0.06 -8.24 11.18
N LYS A 110 1.07 -9.02 11.53
CA LYS A 110 1.14 -9.75 12.80
C LYS A 110 2.36 -9.33 13.57
N TYR A 111 2.21 -9.32 14.88
CA TYR A 111 3.27 -9.01 15.81
C TYR A 111 3.36 -10.14 16.85
N GLU A 112 4.58 -10.49 17.22
CA GLU A 112 4.89 -11.41 18.30
C GLU A 112 6.12 -10.87 19.05
N SER A 113 6.05 -10.85 20.38
CA SER A 113 7.18 -10.50 21.24
C SER A 113 7.06 -11.11 22.62
N ASP A 114 8.20 -11.58 23.14
CA ASP A 114 8.37 -12.01 24.53
C ASP A 114 8.87 -10.88 25.45
N GLY A 115 9.01 -9.66 24.92
CA GLY A 115 9.56 -8.48 25.60
C GLY A 115 11.05 -8.24 25.35
N THR A 116 11.80 -9.26 24.91
CA THR A 116 13.24 -9.13 24.62
C THR A 116 13.54 -8.91 23.15
N ASP A 117 12.85 -9.64 22.28
CA ASP A 117 12.88 -9.49 20.83
C ASP A 117 11.46 -9.26 20.30
N PHE A 118 11.35 -8.89 19.01
CA PHE A 118 10.07 -8.86 18.32
C PHE A 118 10.15 -9.49 16.92
N LEU A 119 8.99 -9.90 16.43
CA LEU A 119 8.79 -10.34 15.06
C LEU A 119 7.55 -9.65 14.49
N ILE A 120 7.71 -8.92 13.39
CA ILE A 120 6.57 -8.42 12.61
C ILE A 120 6.47 -9.27 11.35
N THR A 121 5.33 -9.91 11.12
CA THR A 121 5.04 -10.62 9.86
C THR A 121 4.09 -9.81 9.00
N PHE A 122 4.37 -9.70 7.71
CA PHE A 122 3.57 -8.93 6.76
C PHE A 122 3.56 -9.58 5.38
N CYS A 123 2.64 -9.14 4.53
CA CYS A 123 2.47 -9.67 3.19
C CYS A 123 2.91 -8.68 2.11
N LEU A 124 3.40 -9.19 0.99
CA LEU A 124 3.61 -8.41 -0.23
C LEU A 124 2.84 -9.05 -1.38
N GLU A 125 2.32 -8.23 -2.29
CA GLU A 125 1.58 -8.70 -3.47
C GLU A 125 2.53 -9.02 -4.64
N THR A 126 3.71 -8.41 -4.65
CA THR A 126 4.67 -8.49 -5.75
C THR A 126 6.11 -8.71 -5.26
N ASP A 127 7.00 -8.99 -6.20
CA ASP A 127 8.45 -9.10 -6.01
C ASP A 127 9.18 -7.75 -6.17
N SER A 128 8.43 -6.64 -6.13
CA SER A 128 8.97 -5.30 -6.40
C SER A 128 9.88 -4.76 -5.30
N ILE A 129 9.87 -5.37 -4.11
CA ILE A 129 10.70 -4.97 -2.98
C ILE A 129 11.89 -5.93 -2.86
N ILE A 130 13.10 -5.41 -3.09
CA ILE A 130 14.33 -6.21 -3.06
C ILE A 130 14.54 -6.81 -1.66
N GLY A 131 14.86 -8.11 -1.62
CA GLY A 131 15.11 -8.84 -0.38
C GLY A 131 13.87 -9.45 0.26
N TYR A 132 12.70 -9.27 -0.36
CA TYR A 132 11.43 -9.83 0.09
C TYR A 132 10.74 -10.59 -1.04
N ASN A 133 9.87 -11.52 -0.68
CA ASN A 133 9.12 -12.34 -1.64
C ASN A 133 7.63 -11.97 -1.61
N PRO A 134 6.90 -12.16 -2.72
CA PRO A 134 5.44 -12.13 -2.68
C PRO A 134 4.90 -13.13 -1.64
N GLY A 135 3.79 -12.81 -1.01
CA GLY A 135 3.16 -13.63 0.04
C GLY A 135 3.43 -13.11 1.45
N CYS A 136 3.03 -13.90 2.44
CA CYS A 136 2.84 -13.51 3.84
C CYS A 136 3.89 -14.04 4.81
N GLU A 137 5.03 -14.48 4.27
CA GLU A 137 6.13 -15.05 5.05
C GLU A 137 7.24 -14.03 5.31
N ASN A 138 7.03 -12.76 4.93
CA ASN A 138 8.01 -11.72 5.14
C ASN A 138 8.00 -11.29 6.60
N THR A 139 9.19 -11.18 7.18
CA THR A 139 9.35 -10.84 8.60
C THR A 139 10.37 -9.72 8.82
N ILE A 140 10.14 -8.91 9.85
CA ILE A 140 11.11 -7.95 10.38
C ILE A 140 11.37 -8.25 11.85
N LYS A 141 12.64 -8.14 12.23
CA LYS A 141 13.20 -8.34 13.57
C LYS A 141 14.01 -7.08 13.95
N PRO A 142 14.40 -6.89 15.22
CA PRO A 142 15.21 -5.76 15.68
C PRO A 142 16.45 -5.45 14.82
#